data_AF-A0AAU3VES0-F1
#
_entry.id   AF-A0AAU3VES0-F1
#
_cell.length_a   1.000
_cell.length_b   1.000
_cell.length_c   1.000
_cell.angle_alpha   90.00
_cell.angle_beta   90.00
_cell.angle_gamma   90.00
#
_symmetry.space_group_name_H-M   'P 1'
#
loop_
_entity.id
_entity.type
_entity.pdbx_description
1 polymer ?
#
loop_
_entity_poly.entity_id
_entity_poly.type
_entity_poly.pdbx_seq_one_letter_code
_entity_poly.pdbx_strand_id
1 'polypeptide(L)'
;MNGPAENGETPPPGTNLPRVPMPRGAAEDGPLPEAVPAAPPSSPDAPARDAAKTAPEPEREQAKEPVRPGPPEYDHRVLRSLLGAWALSACSRDEAGAVEVHLTGCAPCAEEAVRLRRAVGLLHQEESLDLDPLLRARVLEGCLGRRPARIPVPGWAAPYDAETARLDALLADLGEPEWDMPVKLVWAGGSRELTLCGVLAHLGSVDGVVATALGLDDPLGPGAPRTRLERTELAGERCRRHTHAFVRNKWRTQTRDIVRTLSFAGSATGGLPVDFTDAVVPMRDALIDRAFECWIHAEDIAQALDYPEYGPPAAPHLNRMIDLAARMLPTALAALRQAGRAESAARLVRAGAPGRTLDLHVEGSGGGHWYISLDSPGAIGTPETVVAEIAVDQLDFCQLAAGHIAPSRVAAGRDGDHAAIRDVLHATASLSRL
;
A
#
# COMPACT_ATOMS: atom_id res chain seq x y z
N MET A 1 43.84 57.17 -8.37
CA MET A 1 42.99 58.02 -9.23
C MET A 1 43.22 57.60 -10.67
N ASN A 2 42.13 57.62 -11.45
CA ASN A 2 41.98 57.26 -12.88
C ASN A 2 41.83 55.76 -13.17
N GLY A 3 40.58 55.34 -13.33
CA GLY A 3 40.20 54.04 -13.91
C GLY A 3 40.01 54.12 -15.43
N PRO A 4 39.78 52.97 -16.09
CA PRO A 4 39.19 52.92 -17.42
C PRO A 4 37.89 52.10 -17.50
N ALA A 5 36.95 52.70 -18.24
CA ALA A 5 35.97 52.21 -19.21
C ALA A 5 35.56 50.73 -19.30
N GLU A 6 34.22 50.59 -19.38
CA GLU A 6 33.40 49.79 -20.31
C GLU A 6 33.46 48.26 -20.31
N ASN A 7 32.32 47.60 -20.04
CA ASN A 7 31.67 46.68 -20.98
C ASN A 7 30.26 46.28 -20.52
N GLY A 8 29.41 45.98 -21.52
CA GLY A 8 27.95 46.01 -21.43
C GLY A 8 27.27 44.90 -20.64
N GLU A 9 26.13 45.26 -20.05
CA GLU A 9 25.13 44.31 -19.56
C GLU A 9 24.03 44.14 -20.62
N THR A 10 24.10 43.00 -21.31
CA THR A 10 22.93 42.35 -21.93
C THR A 10 21.92 41.95 -20.85
N PRO A 11 20.60 42.17 -21.03
CA PRO A 11 19.59 41.67 -20.09
C PRO A 11 19.48 40.14 -20.19
N PRO A 12 19.27 39.41 -19.07
CA PRO A 12 19.16 37.96 -19.09
C PRO A 12 17.89 37.50 -19.81
N PRO A 13 17.94 36.39 -20.59
CA PRO A 13 16.78 35.87 -21.29
C PRO A 13 15.83 35.12 -20.35
N GLY A 14 14.54 35.45 -20.48
CA GLY A 14 13.40 34.53 -20.34
C GLY A 14 13.30 33.70 -19.06
N THR A 15 12.58 34.22 -18.07
CA THR A 15 11.91 33.41 -17.05
C THR A 15 10.83 32.55 -17.72
N ASN A 16 11.21 31.35 -18.16
CA ASN A 16 10.27 30.29 -18.52
C ASN A 16 9.59 29.76 -17.24
N LEU A 17 8.52 30.44 -16.82
CA LEU A 17 7.58 29.84 -15.89
C LEU A 17 6.93 28.62 -16.57
N PRO A 18 6.82 27.45 -15.90
CA PRO A 18 6.18 26.28 -16.48
C PRO A 18 4.71 26.60 -16.80
N ARG A 19 4.37 26.57 -18.09
CA ARG A 19 3.03 26.81 -18.60
C ARG A 19 2.15 25.62 -18.19
N VAL A 20 1.27 25.83 -17.20
CA VAL A 20 0.23 24.86 -16.84
C VAL A 20 -0.61 24.57 -18.09
N PRO A 21 -0.67 23.33 -18.60
CA PRO A 21 -1.51 23.01 -19.74
C PRO A 21 -2.98 23.22 -19.38
N MET A 22 -3.74 23.86 -20.27
CA MET A 22 -5.20 23.95 -20.14
C MET A 22 -5.82 22.54 -20.08
N PRO A 23 -6.92 22.34 -19.31
CA PRO A 23 -7.63 21.06 -19.29
C PRO A 23 -8.03 20.69 -20.72
N ARG A 24 -7.58 19.52 -21.18
CA ARG A 24 -8.10 18.94 -22.43
C ARG A 24 -9.59 18.66 -22.22
N GLY A 25 -10.42 19.10 -23.17
CA GLY A 25 -11.83 18.74 -23.21
C GLY A 25 -11.99 17.22 -23.16
N ALA A 26 -13.03 16.75 -22.46
CA ALA A 26 -13.34 15.35 -22.33
C ALA A 26 -13.33 14.68 -23.71
N ALA A 27 -12.52 13.63 -23.85
CA ALA A 27 -12.58 12.76 -25.01
C ALA A 27 -14.00 12.17 -25.05
N GLU A 28 -14.68 12.33 -26.19
CA GLU A 28 -15.97 11.72 -26.43
C GLU A 28 -15.84 10.20 -26.30
N ASP A 29 -16.64 9.60 -25.41
CA ASP A 29 -16.81 8.16 -25.26
C ASP A 29 -17.48 7.59 -26.52
N GLY A 30 -16.68 7.36 -27.57
CA GLY A 30 -17.03 6.52 -28.70
C GLY A 30 -16.64 5.06 -28.41
N PRO A 31 -17.43 4.05 -28.82
CA PRO A 31 -17.06 2.66 -28.66
C PRO A 31 -15.77 2.36 -29.44
N LEU A 32 -14.81 1.73 -28.77
CA LEU A 32 -13.58 1.22 -29.38
C LEU A 32 -13.93 0.19 -30.46
N PRO A 33 -13.25 0.19 -31.63
CA PRO A 33 -13.47 -0.82 -32.65
C PRO A 33 -13.08 -2.21 -32.12
N GLU A 34 -13.96 -3.19 -32.34
CA GLU A 34 -13.71 -4.59 -31.99
C GLU A 34 -12.47 -5.11 -32.74
N ALA A 35 -11.52 -5.68 -31.98
CA ALA A 35 -10.37 -6.36 -32.52
C ALA A 35 -10.82 -7.69 -33.15
N VAL A 36 -10.82 -7.76 -34.49
CA VAL A 36 -11.05 -8.98 -35.24
C VAL A 36 -9.86 -9.94 -35.01
N PRO A 37 -10.08 -11.20 -34.59
CA PRO A 37 -8.99 -12.16 -34.45
C PRO A 37 -8.43 -12.53 -35.83
N ALA A 38 -7.10 -12.49 -35.97
CA ALA A 38 -6.41 -12.89 -37.19
C ALA A 38 -6.57 -14.40 -37.44
N ALA A 39 -7.17 -14.75 -38.58
CA ALA A 39 -7.26 -16.12 -39.08
C ALA A 39 -5.95 -16.54 -39.77
N PRO A 40 -5.59 -17.85 -39.76
CA PRO A 40 -4.35 -18.35 -40.37
C PRO A 40 -4.44 -18.40 -41.91
N PRO A 41 -3.30 -18.39 -42.64
CA PRO A 41 -3.31 -18.32 -44.10
C PRO A 41 -3.67 -19.66 -44.74
N SER A 42 -4.65 -19.64 -45.65
CA SER A 42 -5.03 -20.76 -46.52
C SER A 42 -4.77 -20.43 -48.00
N SER A 43 -4.18 -21.40 -48.71
CA SER A 43 -3.74 -21.37 -50.11
C SER A 43 -4.87 -21.15 -51.14
N PRO A 44 -4.56 -20.73 -52.39
CA PRO A 44 -5.55 -20.33 -53.38
C PRO A 44 -5.89 -21.46 -54.37
N ASP A 45 -7.17 -21.78 -54.55
CA ASP A 45 -7.74 -22.27 -55.81
C ASP A 45 -9.29 -22.24 -55.78
N ALA A 46 -9.86 -21.27 -56.51
CA ALA A 46 -11.14 -21.16 -57.25
C ALA A 46 -12.48 -21.82 -56.77
N PRO A 47 -13.67 -21.43 -57.31
CA PRO A 47 -14.12 -20.18 -57.92
C PRO A 47 -15.43 -19.60 -57.32
N ALA A 48 -15.81 -18.42 -57.83
CA ALA A 48 -16.93 -17.55 -57.46
C ALA A 48 -18.34 -18.18 -57.50
N ARG A 49 -19.21 -17.71 -56.60
CA ARG A 49 -20.67 -17.76 -56.74
C ARG A 49 -21.33 -16.47 -56.24
N ASP A 50 -22.34 -16.08 -56.99
CA ASP A 50 -23.11 -14.84 -57.01
C ASP A 50 -23.96 -14.52 -55.77
N ALA A 51 -24.11 -13.21 -55.57
CA ALA A 51 -25.31 -12.43 -55.24
C ALA A 51 -26.17 -12.78 -54.01
N ALA A 52 -26.21 -11.86 -53.04
CA ALA A 52 -27.43 -11.54 -52.29
C ALA A 52 -27.41 -10.13 -51.66
N LYS A 53 -28.10 -9.21 -52.35
CA LYS A 53 -29.03 -8.17 -51.84
C LYS A 53 -28.68 -7.40 -50.56
N THR A 54 -28.33 -6.14 -50.76
CA THR A 54 -28.39 -5.03 -49.80
C THR A 54 -29.82 -4.80 -49.31
N ALA A 55 -30.04 -4.83 -48.00
CA ALA A 55 -31.23 -4.30 -47.34
C ALA A 55 -30.92 -2.87 -46.84
N PRO A 56 -31.84 -1.91 -46.90
CA PRO A 56 -31.58 -0.55 -46.45
C PRO A 56 -31.66 -0.44 -44.92
N GLU A 57 -30.72 0.32 -44.34
CA GLU A 57 -30.76 0.73 -42.93
C GLU A 57 -32.01 1.59 -42.64
N PRO A 58 -32.64 1.45 -41.47
CA PRO A 58 -33.69 2.36 -41.07
C PRO A 58 -33.10 3.73 -40.73
N GLU A 59 -33.65 4.77 -41.36
CA GLU A 59 -33.35 6.17 -41.06
C GLU A 59 -33.55 6.44 -39.57
N ARG A 60 -32.45 6.80 -38.88
CA ARG A 60 -32.54 7.39 -37.54
C ARG A 60 -33.20 8.75 -37.68
N GLU A 61 -34.46 8.85 -37.26
CA GLU A 61 -35.09 10.13 -36.93
C GLU A 61 -34.15 10.90 -36.00
N GLN A 62 -33.63 12.02 -36.50
CA GLN A 62 -32.92 12.99 -35.69
C GLN A 62 -33.90 13.54 -34.66
N ALA A 63 -33.85 12.99 -33.45
CA ALA A 63 -34.46 13.61 -32.29
C ALA A 63 -33.88 15.01 -32.14
N LYS A 64 -34.70 16.04 -32.38
CA LYS A 64 -34.35 17.43 -32.11
C LYS A 64 -33.91 17.51 -30.64
N GLU A 65 -32.65 17.90 -30.43
CA GLU A 65 -32.20 18.33 -29.11
C GLU A 65 -33.20 19.35 -28.55
N PRO A 66 -33.62 19.22 -27.28
CA PRO A 66 -34.39 20.26 -26.65
C PRO A 66 -33.56 21.54 -26.69
N VAL A 67 -34.10 22.57 -27.34
CA VAL A 67 -33.55 23.92 -27.34
C VAL A 67 -33.31 24.29 -25.88
N ARG A 68 -32.04 24.33 -25.47
CA ARG A 68 -31.67 24.89 -24.17
C ARG A 68 -32.23 26.31 -24.17
N PRO A 69 -33.02 26.72 -23.16
CA PRO A 69 -33.44 28.11 -23.06
C PRO A 69 -32.17 28.97 -23.13
N GLY A 70 -32.18 29.96 -24.02
CA GLY A 70 -31.08 30.92 -24.11
C GLY A 70 -30.80 31.49 -22.72
N PRO A 71 -29.54 31.84 -22.41
CA PRO A 71 -29.20 32.35 -21.09
C PRO A 71 -30.15 33.51 -20.77
N PRO A 72 -30.74 33.54 -19.56
CA PRO A 72 -31.63 34.62 -19.17
C PRO A 72 -30.93 35.96 -19.41
N GLU A 73 -31.56 36.82 -20.22
CA GLU A 73 -31.06 38.17 -20.43
C GLU A 73 -31.24 38.95 -19.13
N TYR A 74 -30.16 39.05 -18.38
CA TYR A 74 -30.14 39.85 -17.18
C TYR A 74 -30.02 41.33 -17.55
N ASP A 75 -30.88 42.15 -16.97
CA ASP A 75 -30.71 43.59 -17.08
C ASP A 75 -29.45 44.05 -16.30
N HIS A 76 -28.98 45.25 -16.62
CA HIS A 76 -27.81 45.83 -15.98
C HIS A 76 -27.92 45.92 -14.46
N ARG A 77 -29.13 46.12 -13.91
CA ARG A 77 -29.35 46.26 -12.47
C ARG A 77 -29.17 44.93 -11.76
N VAL A 78 -29.64 43.83 -12.35
CA VAL A 78 -29.43 42.47 -11.86
C VAL A 78 -27.95 42.11 -11.93
N LEU A 79 -27.28 42.34 -13.06
CA LEU A 79 -25.84 42.07 -13.22
C LEU A 79 -24.98 42.86 -12.23
N ARG A 80 -25.33 44.14 -11.99
CA ARG A 80 -24.68 44.96 -10.97
C ARG A 80 -24.88 44.41 -9.56
N SER A 81 -26.06 43.86 -9.25
CA SER A 81 -26.33 43.25 -7.94
C SER A 81 -25.56 41.94 -7.72
N LEU A 82 -25.22 41.22 -8.80
CA LEU A 82 -24.45 39.98 -8.75
C LEU A 82 -22.94 40.20 -8.54
N LEU A 83 -22.41 41.42 -8.69
CA LEU A 83 -20.97 41.69 -8.57
C LEU A 83 -20.37 41.23 -7.23
N GLY A 84 -21.12 41.35 -6.14
CA GLY A 84 -20.69 40.87 -4.82
C GLY A 84 -20.60 39.35 -4.74
N ALA A 85 -21.63 38.64 -5.21
CA ALA A 85 -21.65 37.17 -5.26
C ALA A 85 -20.59 36.63 -6.24
N TRP A 86 -20.41 37.30 -7.37
CA TRP A 86 -19.37 36.97 -8.35
C TRP A 86 -17.96 37.17 -7.77
N ALA A 87 -17.73 38.26 -7.02
CA ALA A 87 -16.45 38.49 -6.34
C ALA A 87 -16.13 37.43 -5.28
N LEU A 88 -17.14 36.80 -4.68
CA LEU A 88 -17.03 35.70 -3.72
C LEU A 88 -17.05 34.31 -4.36
N SER A 89 -17.07 34.19 -5.70
CA SER A 89 -17.24 32.92 -6.42
C SER A 89 -18.51 32.14 -6.03
N ALA A 90 -19.57 32.85 -5.63
CA ALA A 90 -20.84 32.28 -5.15
C ALA A 90 -21.96 32.28 -6.22
N CYS A 91 -21.68 32.74 -7.44
CA CYS A 91 -22.61 32.68 -8.57
C CYS A 91 -22.67 31.26 -9.18
N SER A 92 -23.82 30.91 -9.75
CA SER A 92 -23.90 29.78 -10.69
C SER A 92 -23.03 30.03 -11.94
N ARG A 93 -22.74 28.99 -12.72
CA ARG A 93 -21.93 29.13 -13.96
C ARG A 93 -22.56 30.13 -14.95
N ASP A 94 -23.87 30.09 -15.10
CA ASP A 94 -24.59 30.93 -16.06
C ASP A 94 -24.58 32.41 -15.63
N GLU A 95 -24.78 32.68 -14.33
CA GLU A 95 -24.66 34.02 -13.76
C GLU A 95 -23.24 34.56 -13.85
N ALA A 96 -22.23 33.73 -13.55
CA ALA A 96 -20.84 34.12 -13.62
C ALA A 96 -20.43 34.50 -15.05
N GLY A 97 -20.82 33.69 -16.04
CA GLY A 97 -20.59 33.98 -17.46
C GLY A 97 -21.30 35.26 -17.91
N ALA A 98 -22.55 35.50 -17.47
CA ALA A 98 -23.28 36.72 -17.80
C ALA A 98 -22.63 37.98 -17.20
N VAL A 99 -22.14 37.91 -15.95
CA VAL A 99 -21.39 39.00 -15.32
C VAL A 99 -20.08 39.26 -16.06
N GLU A 100 -19.31 38.22 -16.40
CA GLU A 100 -18.04 38.38 -17.13
C GLU A 100 -18.23 39.07 -18.48
N VAL A 101 -19.24 38.66 -19.25
CA VAL A 101 -19.60 39.35 -20.49
C VAL A 101 -19.97 40.81 -20.22
N HIS A 102 -20.77 41.09 -19.20
CA HIS A 102 -21.15 42.45 -18.83
C HIS A 102 -19.95 43.36 -18.46
N LEU A 103 -18.96 42.83 -17.74
CA LEU A 103 -17.77 43.59 -17.32
C LEU A 103 -16.94 44.07 -18.51
N THR A 104 -16.99 43.38 -19.67
CA THR A 104 -16.32 43.84 -20.90
C THR A 104 -16.96 45.10 -21.49
N GLY A 105 -18.26 45.32 -21.24
CA GLY A 105 -19.05 46.42 -21.82
C GLY A 105 -19.39 47.56 -20.86
N CYS A 106 -19.11 47.42 -19.55
CA CYS A 106 -19.51 48.40 -18.54
C CYS A 106 -18.35 48.76 -17.59
N ALA A 107 -17.63 49.84 -17.91
CA ALA A 107 -16.49 50.31 -17.12
C ALA A 107 -16.82 50.54 -15.62
N PRO A 108 -17.96 51.15 -15.24
CA PRO A 108 -18.30 51.32 -13.82
C PRO A 108 -18.45 49.99 -13.05
N CYS A 109 -19.03 48.96 -13.69
CA CYS A 109 -19.15 47.64 -13.05
C CYS A 109 -17.83 46.89 -13.01
N ALA A 110 -16.95 47.08 -14.00
CA ALA A 110 -15.60 46.53 -13.98
C ALA A 110 -14.75 47.11 -12.85
N GLU A 111 -14.81 48.43 -12.64
CA GLU A 111 -14.12 49.10 -11.54
C GLU A 111 -14.62 48.60 -10.17
N GLU A 112 -15.94 48.48 -10.01
CA GLU A 112 -16.55 47.97 -8.79
C GLU A 112 -16.20 46.48 -8.57
N ALA A 113 -16.19 45.67 -9.61
CA ALA A 113 -15.79 44.25 -9.54
C ALA A 113 -14.33 44.11 -9.07
N VAL A 114 -13.41 44.96 -9.56
CA VAL A 114 -12.02 44.99 -9.09
C VAL A 114 -11.94 45.41 -7.63
N ARG A 115 -12.70 46.43 -7.20
CA ARG A 115 -12.75 46.87 -5.81
C ARG A 115 -13.28 45.77 -4.89
N LEU A 116 -14.36 45.09 -5.27
CA LEU A 116 -14.95 43.99 -4.51
C LEU A 116 -13.99 42.81 -4.40
N ARG A 117 -13.31 42.40 -5.48
CA ARG A 117 -12.30 41.33 -5.42
C ARG A 117 -11.13 41.68 -4.50
N ARG A 118 -10.67 42.94 -4.51
CA ARG A 118 -9.64 43.40 -3.55
C ARG A 118 -10.14 43.33 -2.11
N ALA A 119 -11.40 43.69 -1.85
CA ALA A 119 -11.99 43.60 -0.52
C ALA A 119 -12.15 42.14 -0.06
N VAL A 120 -12.55 41.23 -0.95
CA VAL A 120 -12.61 39.78 -0.67
C VAL A 120 -11.24 39.24 -0.28
N GLY A 121 -10.17 39.67 -0.97
CA GLY A 121 -8.80 39.30 -0.62
C GLY A 121 -8.35 39.76 0.78
N LEU A 122 -8.99 40.77 1.36
CA LEU A 122 -8.73 41.21 2.74
C LEU A 122 -9.56 40.44 3.79
N LEU A 123 -10.66 39.80 3.36
CA LEU A 123 -11.56 39.02 4.22
C LEU A 123 -11.21 37.53 4.24
N HIS A 124 -10.51 37.05 3.22
CA HIS A 124 -10.09 35.66 3.13
C HIS A 124 -8.87 35.45 4.04
N GLN A 125 -8.97 34.52 5.00
CA GLN A 125 -7.79 33.97 5.66
C GLN A 125 -6.92 33.29 4.58
N GLU A 126 -5.60 33.38 4.70
CA GLU A 126 -4.71 32.62 3.82
C GLU A 126 -4.98 31.12 4.01
N GLU A 127 -5.80 30.54 3.14
CA GLU A 127 -6.00 29.09 3.08
C GLU A 127 -4.70 28.47 2.55
N SER A 128 -4.25 27.38 3.18
CA SER A 128 -3.09 26.64 2.68
C SER A 128 -3.36 26.16 1.26
N LEU A 129 -2.39 26.38 0.37
CA LEU A 129 -2.40 25.82 -0.99
C LEU A 129 -2.07 24.32 -1.01
N ASP A 130 -1.78 23.74 0.16
CA ASP A 130 -1.52 22.31 0.29
C ASP A 130 -2.79 21.53 -0.04
N LEU A 131 -2.65 20.58 -0.97
CA LEU A 131 -3.71 19.64 -1.27
C LEU A 131 -3.93 18.75 -0.03
N ASP A 132 -5.19 18.38 0.21
CA ASP A 132 -5.51 17.34 1.17
C ASP A 132 -4.62 16.11 0.90
N PRO A 133 -3.81 15.65 1.86
CA PRO A 133 -2.93 14.48 1.69
C PRO A 133 -3.68 13.23 1.20
N LEU A 134 -4.97 13.12 1.51
CA LEU A 134 -5.84 12.02 1.09
C LEU A 134 -6.40 12.20 -0.33
N LEU A 135 -6.25 13.37 -0.95
CA LEU A 135 -6.79 13.63 -2.30
C LEU A 135 -6.27 12.60 -3.30
N ARG A 136 -4.96 12.33 -3.30
CA ARG A 136 -4.37 11.33 -4.21
C ARG A 136 -4.99 9.95 -4.00
N ALA A 137 -5.10 9.52 -2.75
CA ALA A 137 -5.68 8.22 -2.40
C ALA A 137 -7.15 8.12 -2.87
N ARG A 138 -7.97 9.13 -2.57
CA ARG A 138 -9.38 9.20 -3.00
C ARG A 138 -9.55 9.22 -4.52
N VAL A 139 -8.69 9.94 -5.23
CA VAL A 139 -8.68 9.98 -6.70
C VAL A 139 -8.32 8.62 -7.28
N LEU A 140 -7.27 7.97 -6.77
CA LEU A 140 -6.85 6.64 -7.22
C LEU A 140 -7.92 5.59 -6.92
N GLU A 141 -8.52 5.61 -5.74
CA GLU A 141 -9.64 4.74 -5.37
C GLU A 141 -10.82 4.92 -6.31
N GLY A 142 -11.23 6.17 -6.58
CA GLY A 142 -12.29 6.46 -7.53
C GLY A 142 -11.96 5.99 -8.96
N CYS A 143 -10.70 6.12 -9.39
CA CYS A 143 -10.24 5.62 -10.69
C CYS A 143 -10.27 4.08 -10.77
N LEU A 144 -9.78 3.39 -9.74
CA LEU A 144 -9.76 1.92 -9.66
C LEU A 144 -11.17 1.34 -9.53
N GLY A 145 -12.08 2.03 -8.83
CA GLY A 145 -13.49 1.65 -8.77
C GLY A 145 -14.19 1.75 -10.12
N ARG A 146 -13.87 2.77 -10.92
CA ARG A 146 -14.40 2.92 -12.30
C ARG A 146 -13.79 1.93 -13.28
N ARG A 147 -12.52 1.58 -13.10
CA ARG A 147 -11.78 0.66 -13.98
C ARG A 147 -11.12 -0.44 -13.16
N PRO A 148 -11.88 -1.46 -12.72
CA PRO A 148 -11.34 -2.55 -11.94
C PRO A 148 -10.28 -3.32 -12.73
N ALA A 149 -9.29 -3.85 -12.03
CA ALA A 149 -8.29 -4.72 -12.63
C ALA A 149 -8.97 -5.96 -13.22
N ARG A 150 -8.64 -6.29 -14.48
CA ARG A 150 -9.17 -7.49 -15.15
C ARG A 150 -8.84 -8.77 -14.36
N ILE A 151 -7.68 -8.79 -13.72
CA ILE A 151 -7.19 -9.88 -12.88
C ILE A 151 -6.72 -9.23 -11.57
N PRO A 152 -7.56 -9.19 -10.54
CA PRO A 152 -7.21 -8.56 -9.27
C PRO A 152 -6.28 -9.46 -8.45
N VAL A 153 -5.40 -8.83 -7.66
CA VAL A 153 -4.65 -9.51 -6.61
C VAL A 153 -5.64 -9.98 -5.53
N PRO A 154 -5.56 -11.23 -5.05
CA PRO A 154 -6.41 -11.69 -3.96
C PRO A 154 -6.24 -10.79 -2.74
N GLY A 155 -7.35 -10.41 -2.10
CA GLY A 155 -7.31 -9.44 -0.99
C GLY A 155 -6.29 -9.81 0.09
N TRP A 156 -6.21 -11.09 0.47
CA TRP A 156 -5.27 -11.60 1.48
C TRP A 156 -3.78 -11.57 1.05
N ALA A 157 -3.49 -11.46 -0.25
CA ALA A 157 -2.13 -11.31 -0.78
C ALA A 157 -1.72 -9.84 -0.95
N ALA A 158 -2.66 -8.89 -0.84
CA ALA A 158 -2.39 -7.46 -1.03
C ALA A 158 -1.31 -6.88 -0.09
N PRO A 159 -1.19 -7.29 1.19
CA PRO A 159 -0.08 -6.84 2.03
C PRO A 159 1.28 -7.24 1.47
N TYR A 160 1.43 -8.48 1.00
CA TYR A 160 2.69 -8.95 0.41
C TYR A 160 3.06 -8.19 -0.87
N ASP A 161 2.08 -7.99 -1.77
CA ASP A 161 2.29 -7.20 -2.99
C ASP A 161 2.71 -5.76 -2.66
N ALA A 162 2.04 -5.12 -1.70
CA ALA A 162 2.34 -3.76 -1.29
C ALA A 162 3.72 -3.62 -0.64
N GLU A 163 4.08 -4.46 0.34
CA GLU A 163 5.35 -4.33 1.05
C GLU A 163 6.56 -4.69 0.17
N THR A 164 6.43 -5.69 -0.71
CA THR A 164 7.49 -5.99 -1.68
C THR A 164 7.66 -4.88 -2.72
N ALA A 165 6.57 -4.23 -3.16
CA ALA A 165 6.64 -3.07 -4.04
C ALA A 165 7.24 -1.83 -3.34
N ARG A 166 6.92 -1.61 -2.06
CA ARG A 166 7.49 -0.50 -1.26
C ARG A 166 8.99 -0.67 -1.06
N LEU A 167 9.44 -1.87 -0.69
CA LEU A 167 10.86 -2.16 -0.58
C LEU A 167 11.56 -2.03 -1.94
N ASP A 168 11.00 -2.57 -3.02
CA ASP A 168 11.57 -2.40 -4.37
C ASP A 168 11.69 -0.93 -4.80
N ALA A 169 10.74 -0.08 -4.40
CA ALA A 169 10.80 1.36 -4.64
C ALA A 169 11.94 2.03 -3.86
N LEU A 170 12.09 1.73 -2.57
CA LEU A 170 13.24 2.20 -1.77
C LEU A 170 14.57 1.80 -2.44
N LEU A 171 14.68 0.54 -2.86
CA LEU A 171 15.88 0.01 -3.52
C LEU A 171 16.12 0.62 -4.92
N ALA A 172 15.16 1.34 -5.50
CA ALA A 172 15.29 1.98 -6.82
C ALA A 172 16.29 3.12 -6.84
N ASP A 173 16.38 3.83 -5.73
CA ASP A 173 17.08 5.10 -5.66
C ASP A 173 18.47 4.98 -5.01
N LEU A 174 18.86 3.76 -4.60
CA LEU A 174 20.13 3.49 -3.91
C LEU A 174 21.31 3.33 -4.88
N GLY A 175 22.44 3.96 -4.55
CA GLY A 175 23.73 3.79 -5.22
C GLY A 175 24.54 2.61 -4.67
N GLU A 176 25.66 2.30 -5.33
CA GLU A 176 26.52 1.16 -4.94
C GLU A 176 27.00 1.19 -3.47
N PRO A 177 27.43 2.33 -2.88
CA PRO A 177 27.86 2.36 -1.48
C PRO A 177 26.76 1.94 -0.50
N GLU A 178 25.51 2.32 -0.75
CA GLU A 178 24.36 1.99 0.09
C GLU A 178 24.09 0.47 0.10
N TRP A 179 24.39 -0.24 -0.99
CA TRP A 179 24.19 -1.69 -1.06
C TRP A 179 25.20 -2.50 -0.22
N ASP A 180 26.38 -1.94 0.00
CA ASP A 180 27.43 -2.53 0.84
C ASP A 180 27.27 -2.19 2.33
N MET A 181 26.30 -1.35 2.69
CA MET A 181 26.07 -0.97 4.09
C MET A 181 25.66 -2.17 4.95
N PRO A 182 26.23 -2.29 6.17
CA PRO A 182 25.82 -3.32 7.11
C PRO A 182 24.43 -3.01 7.67
N VAL A 183 23.56 -4.00 7.60
CA VAL A 183 22.20 -4.00 8.14
C VAL A 183 22.15 -5.03 9.26
N LYS A 184 21.79 -4.57 10.46
CA LYS A 184 21.69 -5.42 11.65
C LYS A 184 20.26 -5.93 11.79
N LEU A 185 20.06 -7.22 11.55
CA LEU A 185 18.80 -7.91 11.83
C LEU A 185 18.79 -8.37 13.29
N VAL A 186 17.66 -8.20 13.97
CA VAL A 186 17.48 -8.59 15.38
C VAL A 186 16.22 -9.45 15.50
N TRP A 187 16.29 -10.49 16.33
CA TRP A 187 15.13 -11.29 16.72
C TRP A 187 15.34 -11.79 18.16
N ALA A 188 14.32 -12.39 18.78
CA ALA A 188 14.39 -12.84 20.17
C ALA A 188 15.49 -13.88 20.44
N GLY A 189 15.97 -14.58 19.41
CA GLY A 189 17.02 -15.59 19.50
C GLY A 189 18.43 -15.06 19.22
N GLY A 190 18.60 -13.81 18.77
CA GLY A 190 19.91 -13.27 18.44
C GLY A 190 19.88 -12.06 17.51
N SER A 191 21.06 -11.74 16.98
CA SER A 191 21.20 -10.73 15.94
C SER A 191 22.19 -11.19 14.89
N ARG A 192 22.03 -10.71 13.66
CA ARG A 192 22.96 -10.97 12.56
C ARG A 192 23.17 -9.71 11.75
N GLU A 193 24.39 -9.51 11.31
CA GLU A 193 24.72 -8.44 10.37
C GLU A 193 24.78 -9.04 8.96
N LEU A 194 24.05 -8.45 8.03
CA LEU A 194 24.09 -8.74 6.60
C LEU A 194 24.32 -7.43 5.84
N THR A 195 24.80 -7.50 4.60
CA THR A 195 24.66 -6.34 3.70
C THR A 195 23.22 -6.23 3.22
N LEU A 196 22.84 -5.10 2.63
CA LEU A 196 21.52 -4.94 2.00
C LEU A 196 21.26 -6.07 0.98
N CYS A 197 22.28 -6.41 0.18
CA CYS A 197 22.24 -7.54 -0.74
C CYS A 197 21.93 -8.88 -0.03
N GLY A 198 22.53 -9.09 1.15
CA GLY A 198 22.27 -10.24 2.00
C GLY A 198 20.84 -10.28 2.56
N VAL A 199 20.27 -9.13 2.97
CA VAL A 199 18.87 -9.02 3.42
C VAL A 199 17.92 -9.41 2.28
N LEU A 200 18.16 -8.91 1.07
CA LEU A 200 17.31 -9.23 -0.08
C LEU A 200 17.40 -10.70 -0.48
N ALA A 201 18.60 -11.27 -0.40
CA ALA A 201 18.84 -12.70 -0.62
C ALA A 201 18.14 -13.56 0.44
N HIS A 202 18.19 -13.14 1.72
CA HIS A 202 17.46 -13.76 2.81
C HIS A 202 15.95 -13.79 2.52
N LEU A 203 15.35 -12.62 2.26
CA LEU A 203 13.91 -12.50 1.94
C LEU A 203 13.50 -13.41 0.77
N GLY A 204 14.23 -13.32 -0.35
CA GLY A 204 13.95 -14.16 -1.52
C GLY A 204 14.11 -15.66 -1.25
N SER A 205 15.07 -16.04 -0.42
CA SER A 205 15.28 -17.43 -0.05
C SER A 205 14.09 -17.99 0.72
N VAL A 206 13.52 -17.27 1.68
CA VAL A 206 12.36 -17.75 2.45
C VAL A 206 11.09 -17.70 1.60
N ASP A 207 10.94 -16.68 0.76
CA ASP A 207 9.85 -16.61 -0.23
C ASP A 207 9.90 -17.76 -1.25
N GLY A 208 11.05 -18.42 -1.41
CA GLY A 208 11.18 -19.66 -2.20
C GLY A 208 10.31 -20.81 -1.68
N VAL A 209 10.04 -20.87 -0.37
CA VAL A 209 9.13 -21.87 0.23
C VAL A 209 7.69 -21.61 -0.22
N VAL A 210 7.30 -20.33 -0.30
CA VAL A 210 5.99 -19.93 -0.83
C VAL A 210 5.91 -20.20 -2.33
N ALA A 211 6.96 -19.85 -3.08
CA ALA A 211 7.02 -20.05 -4.52
C ALA A 211 6.86 -21.53 -4.90
N THR A 212 7.57 -22.42 -4.21
CA THR A 212 7.50 -23.87 -4.47
C THR A 212 6.13 -24.46 -4.12
N ALA A 213 5.46 -23.98 -3.07
CA ALA A 213 4.08 -24.36 -2.76
C ALA A 213 3.07 -23.93 -3.85
N LEU A 214 3.39 -22.93 -4.66
CA LEU A 214 2.64 -22.50 -5.85
C LEU A 214 3.06 -23.24 -7.13
N GLY A 215 4.03 -24.14 -7.07
CA GLY A 215 4.58 -24.85 -8.23
C GLY A 215 5.57 -24.02 -9.05
N LEU A 216 6.09 -22.92 -8.50
CA LEU A 216 7.18 -22.14 -9.09
C LEU A 216 8.55 -22.72 -8.69
N ASP A 217 9.59 -22.33 -9.43
CA ASP A 217 10.96 -22.73 -9.11
C ASP A 217 11.45 -22.10 -7.81
N ASP A 218 12.23 -22.87 -7.03
CA ASP A 218 12.95 -22.34 -5.88
C ASP A 218 14.11 -21.43 -6.38
N PRO A 219 14.27 -20.19 -5.88
CA PRO A 219 15.41 -19.33 -6.24
C PRO A 219 16.77 -19.93 -5.87
N LEU A 220 16.82 -20.84 -4.89
CA LEU A 220 18.02 -21.59 -4.52
C LEU A 220 18.21 -22.85 -5.38
N GLY A 221 17.29 -23.16 -6.28
CA GLY A 221 17.36 -24.28 -7.21
C GLY A 221 17.09 -25.64 -6.56
N PRO A 222 17.28 -26.73 -7.31
CA PRO A 222 16.99 -28.09 -6.83
C PRO A 222 17.79 -28.45 -5.58
N GLY A 223 17.14 -29.11 -4.62
CA GLY A 223 17.77 -29.52 -3.36
C GLY A 223 18.03 -28.36 -2.40
N ALA A 224 17.32 -27.24 -2.56
CA ALA A 224 17.37 -26.12 -1.63
C ALA A 224 17.15 -26.60 -0.18
N PRO A 225 17.90 -26.05 0.80
CA PRO A 225 17.70 -26.38 2.20
C PRO A 225 16.26 -26.11 2.66
N ARG A 226 15.83 -26.85 3.68
CA ARG A 226 14.47 -26.73 4.23
C ARG A 226 14.37 -25.66 5.33
N THR A 227 15.40 -25.54 6.16
CA THR A 227 15.37 -24.59 7.30
C THR A 227 15.69 -23.17 6.83
N ARG A 228 15.03 -22.16 7.43
CA ARG A 228 15.22 -20.73 7.09
C ARG A 228 16.68 -20.29 7.25
N LEU A 229 17.33 -20.77 8.32
CA LEU A 229 18.73 -20.47 8.60
C LEU A 229 19.65 -20.97 7.48
N GLU A 230 19.56 -22.25 7.10
CA GLU A 230 20.40 -22.82 6.03
C GLU A 230 20.11 -22.18 4.67
N ARG A 231 18.84 -21.85 4.38
CA ARG A 231 18.46 -21.11 3.17
C ARG A 231 19.11 -19.74 3.12
N THR A 232 19.11 -19.04 4.25
CA THR A 232 19.73 -17.71 4.37
C THR A 232 21.24 -17.75 4.17
N GLU A 233 21.93 -18.73 4.77
CA GLU A 233 23.38 -18.90 4.57
C GLU A 233 23.71 -19.14 3.09
N LEU A 234 23.01 -20.08 2.45
CA LEU A 234 23.22 -20.40 1.04
C LEU A 234 22.88 -19.20 0.12
N ALA A 235 21.82 -18.46 0.44
CA ALA A 235 21.44 -17.27 -0.29
C ALA A 235 22.50 -16.16 -0.17
N GLY A 236 23.02 -15.94 1.04
CA GLY A 236 24.10 -15.00 1.32
C GLY A 236 25.39 -15.35 0.58
N GLU A 237 25.76 -16.64 0.52
CA GLU A 237 26.91 -17.10 -0.27
C GLU A 237 26.74 -16.88 -1.77
N ARG A 238 25.52 -17.03 -2.28
CA ARG A 238 25.19 -16.82 -3.69
C ARG A 238 25.19 -15.35 -4.04
N CYS A 239 24.58 -14.50 -3.20
CA CYS A 239 24.44 -13.08 -3.50
C CYS A 239 25.81 -12.38 -3.62
N ARG A 240 26.80 -12.78 -2.81
CA ARG A 240 28.19 -12.29 -2.89
C ARG A 240 28.90 -12.57 -4.23
N ARG A 241 28.36 -13.45 -5.07
CA ARG A 241 28.91 -13.81 -6.39
C ARG A 241 28.24 -13.07 -7.55
N HIS A 242 27.31 -12.16 -7.26
CA HIS A 242 26.52 -11.45 -8.25
C HIS A 242 26.48 -9.96 -7.97
N THR A 243 26.11 -9.16 -8.98
CA THR A 243 25.91 -7.72 -8.83
C THR A 243 24.63 -7.41 -8.06
N HIS A 244 24.58 -6.26 -7.39
CA HIS A 244 23.38 -5.76 -6.69
C HIS A 244 22.15 -5.71 -7.60
N ALA A 245 22.32 -5.21 -8.83
CA ALA A 245 21.27 -5.20 -9.86
C ALA A 245 20.76 -6.61 -10.20
N PHE A 246 21.64 -7.62 -10.27
CA PHE A 246 21.21 -9.00 -10.51
C PHE A 246 20.36 -9.54 -9.37
N VAL A 247 20.84 -9.39 -8.12
CA VAL A 247 20.14 -9.89 -6.93
C VAL A 247 18.77 -9.23 -6.79
N ARG A 248 18.70 -7.90 -6.95
CA ARG A 248 17.44 -7.16 -6.95
C ARG A 248 16.49 -7.63 -8.03
N ASN A 249 16.95 -7.77 -9.27
CA ASN A 249 16.10 -8.22 -10.37
C ASN A 249 15.59 -9.64 -10.15
N LYS A 250 16.42 -10.53 -9.59
CA LYS A 250 16.01 -11.90 -9.23
C LYS A 250 14.91 -11.90 -8.19
N TRP A 251 15.10 -11.19 -7.09
CA TRP A 251 14.10 -11.07 -6.02
C TRP A 251 12.81 -10.42 -6.54
N ARG A 252 12.92 -9.28 -7.23
CA ARG A 252 11.77 -8.56 -7.82
C ARG A 252 10.97 -9.42 -8.81
N THR A 253 11.65 -10.26 -9.59
CA THR A 253 10.97 -11.18 -10.52
C THR A 253 10.21 -12.24 -9.75
N GLN A 254 10.83 -12.84 -8.73
CA GLN A 254 10.21 -13.85 -7.89
C GLN A 254 8.95 -13.33 -7.18
N THR A 255 9.01 -12.17 -6.52
CA THR A 255 7.85 -11.59 -5.82
C THR A 255 6.69 -11.33 -6.77
N ARG A 256 6.99 -10.83 -7.98
CA ARG A 256 6.00 -10.62 -9.05
C ARG A 256 5.41 -11.91 -9.58
N ASP A 257 6.20 -12.95 -9.75
CA ASP A 257 5.72 -14.24 -10.23
C ASP A 257 4.80 -14.91 -9.20
N ILE A 258 5.11 -14.78 -7.90
CA ILE A 258 4.22 -15.21 -6.80
C ILE A 258 2.87 -14.48 -6.90
N VAL A 259 2.87 -13.15 -6.89
CA VAL A 259 1.64 -12.34 -6.95
C VAL A 259 0.85 -12.62 -8.22
N ARG A 260 1.52 -12.71 -9.37
CA ARG A 260 0.92 -13.02 -10.66
C ARG A 260 0.23 -14.39 -10.61
N THR A 261 0.93 -15.42 -10.14
CA THR A 261 0.41 -16.79 -10.06
C THR A 261 -0.85 -16.85 -9.19
N LEU A 262 -0.82 -16.20 -8.03
CA LEU A 262 -1.97 -16.10 -7.13
C LEU A 262 -3.17 -15.38 -7.77
N SER A 263 -2.90 -14.32 -8.52
CA SER A 263 -3.94 -13.54 -9.20
C SER A 263 -4.64 -14.35 -10.30
N PHE A 264 -3.92 -15.24 -10.99
CA PHE A 264 -4.50 -16.13 -12.00
C PHE A 264 -5.18 -17.37 -11.40
N ALA A 265 -4.65 -17.92 -10.31
CA ALA A 265 -5.17 -19.13 -9.68
C ALA A 265 -6.43 -18.88 -8.81
N GLY A 266 -6.68 -17.62 -8.44
CA GLY A 266 -7.89 -17.20 -7.72
C GLY A 266 -7.91 -17.57 -6.24
N SER A 267 -9.06 -17.35 -5.58
CA SER A 267 -9.22 -17.45 -4.12
C SER A 267 -8.97 -18.84 -3.53
N ALA A 268 -9.09 -19.90 -4.34
CA ALA A 268 -8.90 -21.29 -3.92
C ALA A 268 -7.47 -21.57 -3.42
N THR A 269 -6.49 -20.78 -3.84
CA THR A 269 -5.08 -20.95 -3.42
C THR A 269 -4.82 -20.55 -1.97
N GLY A 270 -5.69 -19.76 -1.34
CA GLY A 270 -5.48 -19.26 0.03
C GLY A 270 -5.46 -20.36 1.10
N GLY A 271 -5.93 -21.57 0.78
CA GLY A 271 -5.87 -22.74 1.64
C GLY A 271 -4.70 -23.69 1.38
N LEU A 272 -3.89 -23.45 0.34
CA LEU A 272 -2.75 -24.33 0.03
C LEU A 272 -1.77 -24.38 1.22
N PRO A 273 -1.32 -25.57 1.64
CA PRO A 273 -0.38 -25.68 2.74
C PRO A 273 1.02 -25.20 2.32
N VAL A 274 1.64 -24.37 3.15
CA VAL A 274 3.04 -23.94 3.05
C VAL A 274 3.80 -24.48 4.25
N ASP A 275 4.81 -25.29 3.99
CA ASP A 275 5.61 -25.98 5.02
C ASP A 275 6.93 -25.25 5.25
N PHE A 276 7.03 -24.52 6.37
CA PHE A 276 8.25 -23.84 6.79
C PHE A 276 9.17 -24.73 7.65
N THR A 277 8.92 -26.06 7.70
CA THR A 277 9.56 -27.08 8.55
C THR A 277 9.12 -27.04 10.01
N ASP A 278 9.04 -25.85 10.61
CA ASP A 278 8.61 -25.64 11.99
C ASP A 278 7.08 -25.53 12.12
N ALA A 279 6.42 -25.07 11.07
CA ALA A 279 4.97 -24.97 10.98
C ALA A 279 4.48 -25.19 9.54
N VAL A 280 3.29 -25.79 9.43
CA VAL A 280 2.51 -25.81 8.19
C VAL A 280 1.35 -24.84 8.33
N VAL A 281 1.35 -23.80 7.51
CA VAL A 281 0.34 -22.73 7.54
C VAL A 281 -0.35 -22.62 6.18
N PRO A 282 -1.61 -22.16 6.13
CA PRO A 282 -2.25 -21.89 4.84
C PRO A 282 -1.56 -20.72 4.13
N MET A 283 -1.52 -20.75 2.79
CA MET A 283 -0.91 -19.76 1.91
C MET A 283 -1.27 -18.31 2.27
N ARG A 284 -2.53 -18.07 2.67
CA ARG A 284 -2.96 -16.74 3.12
C ARG A 284 -2.18 -16.24 4.35
N ASP A 285 -1.97 -17.11 5.33
CA ASP A 285 -1.25 -16.74 6.55
C ASP A 285 0.25 -16.67 6.26
N ALA A 286 0.77 -17.55 5.38
CA ALA A 286 2.14 -17.47 4.90
C ALA A 286 2.44 -16.12 4.24
N LEU A 287 1.57 -15.61 3.36
CA LEU A 287 1.80 -14.32 2.73
C LEU A 287 1.68 -13.12 3.67
N ILE A 288 0.82 -13.18 4.68
CA ILE A 288 0.76 -12.14 5.71
C ILE A 288 2.05 -12.14 6.54
N ASP A 289 2.57 -13.32 6.92
CA ASP A 289 3.87 -13.46 7.57
C ASP A 289 5.00 -12.91 6.70
N ARG A 290 5.05 -13.29 5.40
CA ARG A 290 6.06 -12.78 4.47
C ARG A 290 5.97 -11.27 4.26
N ALA A 291 4.77 -10.70 4.28
CA ALA A 291 4.58 -9.25 4.21
C ALA A 291 5.12 -8.54 5.46
N PHE A 292 4.86 -9.08 6.65
CA PHE A 292 5.40 -8.57 7.91
C PHE A 292 6.94 -8.59 7.89
N GLU A 293 7.53 -9.72 7.50
CA GLU A 293 8.98 -9.90 7.43
C GLU A 293 9.62 -8.96 6.39
N CYS A 294 8.97 -8.76 5.24
CA CYS A 294 9.42 -7.80 4.24
C CYS A 294 9.42 -6.36 4.78
N TRP A 295 8.38 -5.98 5.52
CA TRP A 295 8.28 -4.65 6.11
C TRP A 295 9.33 -4.44 7.21
N ILE A 296 9.46 -5.37 8.17
CA ILE A 296 10.44 -5.28 9.25
C ILE A 296 11.86 -5.17 8.69
N HIS A 297 12.23 -5.97 7.70
CA HIS A 297 13.56 -5.88 7.10
C HIS A 297 13.77 -4.66 6.22
N ALA A 298 12.69 -4.09 5.66
CA ALA A 298 12.77 -2.79 5.02
C ALA A 298 12.99 -1.67 6.04
N GLU A 299 12.42 -1.77 7.24
CA GLU A 299 12.75 -0.87 8.35
C GLU A 299 14.19 -1.04 8.83
N ASP A 300 14.70 -2.27 8.92
CA ASP A 300 16.12 -2.52 9.24
C ASP A 300 17.05 -1.81 8.23
N ILE A 301 16.72 -1.90 6.93
CA ILE A 301 17.43 -1.20 5.86
C ILE A 301 17.28 0.31 6.02
N ALA A 302 16.06 0.82 6.18
CA ALA A 302 15.80 2.25 6.32
C ALA A 302 16.54 2.84 7.53
N GLN A 303 16.60 2.12 8.64
CA GLN A 303 17.35 2.51 9.83
C GLN A 303 18.86 2.50 9.58
N ALA A 304 19.38 1.53 8.84
CA ALA A 304 20.80 1.51 8.46
C ALA A 304 21.18 2.68 7.55
N LEU A 305 20.25 3.11 6.68
CA LEU A 305 20.41 4.22 5.73
C LEU A 305 20.08 5.61 6.31
N ASP A 306 19.71 5.69 7.59
CA ASP A 306 19.17 6.92 8.21
C ASP A 306 18.00 7.54 7.40
N TYR A 307 17.07 6.70 6.92
CA TYR A 307 15.90 7.05 6.11
C TYR A 307 14.59 6.98 6.94
N PRO A 308 14.22 8.04 7.68
CA PRO A 308 13.07 7.99 8.59
C PRO A 308 11.71 7.97 7.87
N GLU A 309 11.64 8.27 6.58
CA GLU A 309 10.38 8.40 5.84
C GLU A 309 9.76 7.08 5.37
N TYR A 310 10.37 5.91 5.63
CA TYR A 310 9.82 4.63 5.13
C TYR A 310 8.42 4.33 5.66
N GLY A 311 8.21 4.52 6.98
CA GLY A 311 6.92 4.46 7.66
C GLY A 311 6.24 3.08 7.71
N PRO A 312 5.11 2.95 8.44
CA PRO A 312 4.41 1.68 8.61
C PRO A 312 3.56 1.30 7.39
N PRO A 313 3.10 0.03 7.29
CA PRO A 313 2.12 -0.43 6.30
C PRO A 313 0.81 0.36 6.38
N ALA A 314 0.04 0.29 5.29
CA ALA A 314 -1.33 0.80 5.31
C ALA A 314 -2.13 0.13 6.44
N ALA A 315 -2.96 0.91 7.15
CA ALA A 315 -3.70 0.45 8.32
C ALA A 315 -4.44 -0.90 8.14
N PRO A 316 -5.16 -1.16 7.02
CA PRO A 316 -5.80 -2.46 6.80
C PRO A 316 -4.82 -3.62 6.62
N HIS A 317 -3.60 -3.35 6.14
CA HIS A 317 -2.54 -4.36 6.01
C HIS A 317 -1.91 -4.65 7.36
N LEU A 318 -1.58 -3.59 8.12
CA LEU A 318 -1.03 -3.70 9.47
C LEU A 318 -1.98 -4.47 10.40
N ASN A 319 -3.28 -4.21 10.32
CA ASN A 319 -4.28 -4.94 11.10
C ASN A 319 -4.26 -6.46 10.84
N ARG A 320 -4.04 -6.89 9.60
CA ARG A 320 -3.94 -8.32 9.27
C ARG A 320 -2.66 -8.95 9.78
N MET A 321 -1.56 -8.20 9.80
CA MET A 321 -0.30 -8.66 10.40
C MET A 321 -0.46 -8.83 11.91
N ILE A 322 -1.09 -7.86 12.59
CA ILE A 322 -1.39 -7.93 14.03
C ILE A 322 -2.36 -9.07 14.32
N ASP A 323 -3.41 -9.25 13.52
CA ASP A 323 -4.35 -10.37 13.66
C ASP A 323 -3.64 -11.72 13.58
N LEU A 324 -2.75 -11.90 12.60
CA LEU A 324 -1.97 -13.13 12.48
C LEU A 324 -1.11 -13.36 13.72
N ALA A 325 -0.36 -12.34 14.18
CA ALA A 325 0.46 -12.44 15.38
C ALA A 325 -0.39 -12.79 16.62
N ALA A 326 -1.53 -12.14 16.82
CA ALA A 326 -2.47 -12.42 17.90
C ALA A 326 -2.98 -13.87 17.85
N ARG A 327 -3.35 -14.38 16.67
CA ARG A 327 -3.78 -15.78 16.48
C ARG A 327 -2.67 -16.80 16.76
N MET A 328 -1.40 -16.40 16.65
CA MET A 328 -0.25 -17.27 16.95
C MET A 328 0.07 -17.35 18.45
N LEU A 329 -0.37 -16.38 19.26
CA LEU A 329 -0.03 -16.31 20.69
C LEU A 329 -0.41 -17.54 21.52
N PRO A 330 -1.59 -18.18 21.35
CA PRO A 330 -1.90 -19.39 22.12
C PRO A 330 -0.90 -20.54 21.87
N THR A 331 -0.42 -20.68 20.64
CA THR A 331 0.60 -21.67 20.28
C THR A 331 1.97 -21.27 20.84
N ALA A 332 2.36 -20.01 20.73
CA ALA A 332 3.62 -19.50 21.29
C ALA A 332 3.67 -19.64 22.83
N LEU A 333 2.56 -19.39 23.52
CA LEU A 333 2.43 -19.62 24.96
C LEU A 333 2.61 -21.09 25.33
N ALA A 334 2.04 -22.01 24.55
CA ALA A 334 2.24 -23.43 24.78
C ALA A 334 3.71 -23.85 24.57
N ALA A 335 4.39 -23.30 23.55
CA ALA A 335 5.81 -23.53 23.35
C ALA A 335 6.67 -22.97 24.51
N LEU A 336 6.34 -21.78 25.01
CA LEU A 336 7.01 -21.17 26.17
C LEU A 336 6.89 -22.05 27.43
N ARG A 337 5.70 -22.64 27.66
CA ARG A 337 5.47 -23.60 28.74
C ARG A 337 6.25 -24.90 28.58
N GLN A 338 6.25 -25.46 27.37
CA GLN A 338 7.01 -26.69 27.08
C GLN A 338 8.51 -26.48 27.30
N ALA A 339 9.02 -25.28 27.02
CA ALA A 339 10.39 -24.89 27.31
C ALA A 339 10.69 -24.59 28.79
N GLY A 340 9.68 -24.67 29.68
CA GLY A 340 9.84 -24.35 31.11
C GLY A 340 10.10 -22.87 31.40
N ARG A 341 9.74 -21.97 30.46
CA ARG A 341 10.01 -20.53 30.54
C ARG A 341 8.80 -19.71 30.96
N ALA A 342 7.64 -20.34 31.11
CA ALA A 342 6.39 -19.69 31.47
C ALA A 342 6.26 -19.48 32.99
N GLU A 343 5.84 -18.28 33.34
CA GLU A 343 5.34 -17.75 34.61
C GLU A 343 4.12 -18.46 35.18
N SER A 344 3.10 -18.43 34.33
CA SER A 344 1.73 -18.74 34.67
C SER A 344 1.55 -20.24 34.84
N ALA A 345 0.77 -20.62 35.87
CA ALA A 345 0.41 -22.02 36.08
C ALA A 345 -0.29 -22.57 34.84
N ALA A 346 0.18 -23.74 34.37
CA ALA A 346 -0.43 -24.43 33.25
C ALA A 346 -1.81 -24.97 33.65
N ARG A 347 -2.81 -24.72 32.80
CA ARG A 347 -4.15 -25.31 32.91
C ARG A 347 -4.51 -25.92 31.58
N LEU A 348 -4.85 -27.21 31.59
CA LEU A 348 -5.32 -27.90 30.39
C LEU A 348 -6.84 -27.73 30.26
N VAL A 349 -7.27 -27.23 29.12
CA VAL A 349 -8.66 -27.00 28.77
C VAL A 349 -8.94 -27.70 27.45
N ARG A 350 -10.14 -28.30 27.30
CA ARG A 350 -10.51 -28.95 26.05
C ARG A 350 -10.57 -27.93 24.91
N ALA A 351 -10.19 -28.37 23.70
CA ALA A 351 -10.36 -27.54 22.52
C ALA A 351 -11.82 -27.10 22.38
N GLY A 352 -12.04 -25.83 22.02
CA GLY A 352 -13.36 -25.22 21.91
C GLY A 352 -14.02 -24.83 23.24
N ALA A 353 -13.42 -25.13 24.40
CA ALA A 353 -13.93 -24.68 25.69
C ALA A 353 -13.30 -23.33 26.10
N PRO A 354 -14.02 -22.49 26.87
CA PRO A 354 -13.46 -21.25 27.43
C PRO A 354 -12.27 -21.52 28.34
N GLY A 355 -11.16 -20.81 28.11
CA GLY A 355 -9.99 -20.78 28.99
C GLY A 355 -9.84 -19.44 29.69
N ARG A 356 -8.88 -19.30 30.61
CA ARG A 356 -8.47 -17.97 31.07
C ARG A 356 -8.05 -17.13 29.86
N THR A 357 -8.44 -15.87 29.88
CA THR A 357 -8.31 -14.99 28.72
C THR A 357 -7.47 -13.77 29.08
N LEU A 358 -6.63 -13.36 28.15
CA LEU A 358 -6.05 -12.03 28.15
C LEU A 358 -6.77 -11.16 27.11
N ASP A 359 -7.22 -9.98 27.51
CA ASP A 359 -7.72 -8.96 26.59
C ASP A 359 -6.52 -8.17 26.05
N LEU A 360 -6.27 -8.29 24.75
CA LEU A 360 -5.23 -7.56 24.04
C LEU A 360 -5.87 -6.43 23.24
N HIS A 361 -5.64 -5.20 23.67
CA HIS A 361 -5.96 -3.99 22.94
C HIS A 361 -4.70 -3.45 22.26
N VAL A 362 -4.70 -3.39 20.94
CA VAL A 362 -3.64 -2.74 20.16
C VAL A 362 -4.17 -1.42 19.64
N GLU A 363 -3.55 -0.31 20.02
CA GLU A 363 -3.97 1.05 19.69
C GLU A 363 -3.39 1.50 18.34
N GLY A 364 -4.15 2.30 17.60
CA GLY A 364 -3.74 2.85 16.30
C GLY A 364 -4.68 2.49 15.15
N SER A 365 -4.42 3.05 13.97
CA SER A 365 -5.33 2.92 12.81
C SER A 365 -5.41 1.50 12.23
N GLY A 366 -4.35 0.70 12.38
CA GLY A 366 -4.31 -0.74 12.12
C GLY A 366 -4.51 -1.61 13.37
N GLY A 367 -4.76 -1.00 14.52
CA GLY A 367 -5.00 -1.69 15.79
C GLY A 367 -6.33 -2.46 15.86
N GLY A 368 -6.68 -2.94 17.04
CA GLY A 368 -7.88 -3.75 17.28
C GLY A 368 -7.94 -4.37 18.68
N HIS A 369 -8.90 -5.27 18.88
CA HIS A 369 -9.10 -5.98 20.14
C HIS A 369 -9.14 -7.50 19.90
N TRP A 370 -8.41 -8.26 20.71
CA TRP A 370 -8.36 -9.71 20.63
C TRP A 370 -8.43 -10.36 22.01
N TYR A 371 -9.23 -11.42 22.13
CA TYR A 371 -9.25 -12.28 23.31
C TYR A 371 -8.31 -13.47 23.13
N ILE A 372 -7.17 -13.44 23.81
CA ILE A 372 -6.13 -14.46 23.72
C ILE A 372 -6.36 -15.52 24.79
N SER A 373 -6.62 -16.76 24.35
CA SER A 373 -6.67 -17.91 25.27
C SER A 373 -5.28 -18.14 25.86
N LEU A 374 -5.20 -18.11 27.20
CA LEU A 374 -3.96 -18.32 27.92
C LEU A 374 -3.67 -19.80 28.15
N ASP A 375 -4.67 -20.69 28.16
CA ASP A 375 -4.52 -22.02 28.72
C ASP A 375 -4.00 -23.05 27.70
N SER A 376 -4.88 -23.60 26.86
CA SER A 376 -4.54 -24.56 25.80
C SER A 376 -4.67 -23.92 24.42
N PRO A 377 -3.82 -24.25 23.42
CA PRO A 377 -3.87 -23.61 22.10
C PRO A 377 -5.22 -23.68 21.39
N GLY A 378 -5.98 -24.76 21.62
CA GLY A 378 -7.31 -24.94 21.06
C GLY A 378 -8.46 -24.37 21.89
N ALA A 379 -8.18 -23.78 23.07
CA ALA A 379 -9.22 -23.17 23.91
C ALA A 379 -9.62 -21.79 23.35
N ILE A 380 -10.82 -21.33 23.71
CA ILE A 380 -11.39 -20.08 23.21
C ILE A 380 -11.18 -18.98 24.26
N GLY A 381 -10.71 -17.81 23.82
CA GLY A 381 -10.68 -16.61 24.64
C GLY A 381 -12.06 -15.95 24.68
N THR A 382 -12.55 -15.58 25.87
CA THR A 382 -13.87 -14.96 26.06
C THR A 382 -13.82 -13.84 27.09
N PRO A 383 -14.63 -12.76 26.92
CA PRO A 383 -14.64 -11.62 27.84
C PRO A 383 -14.99 -12.01 29.28
N GLU A 384 -15.86 -13.00 29.48
CA GLU A 384 -16.29 -13.46 30.81
C GLU A 384 -15.16 -14.14 31.62
N THR A 385 -14.04 -14.45 30.96
CA THR A 385 -12.89 -15.18 31.53
C THR A 385 -11.61 -14.37 31.50
N VAL A 386 -11.71 -13.05 31.29
CA VAL A 386 -10.55 -12.15 31.31
C VAL A 386 -9.94 -12.13 32.71
N VAL A 387 -8.64 -12.42 32.77
CA VAL A 387 -7.83 -12.38 34.00
C VAL A 387 -6.72 -11.34 33.94
N ALA A 388 -6.46 -10.80 32.74
CA ALA A 388 -5.41 -9.84 32.48
C ALA A 388 -5.72 -9.03 31.21
N GLU A 389 -5.22 -7.80 31.16
CA GLU A 389 -5.40 -6.87 30.06
C GLU A 389 -4.06 -6.24 29.65
N ILE A 390 -3.83 -6.08 28.35
CA ILE A 390 -2.69 -5.36 27.77
C ILE A 390 -3.22 -4.33 26.77
N ALA A 391 -2.81 -3.08 26.93
CA ALA A 391 -3.00 -2.02 25.94
C ALA A 391 -1.63 -1.56 25.40
N VAL A 392 -1.41 -1.59 24.10
CA VAL A 392 -0.11 -1.30 23.48
C VAL A 392 -0.27 -0.62 22.12
N ASP A 393 0.63 0.29 21.74
CA ASP A 393 0.63 0.88 20.40
C ASP A 393 0.91 -0.19 19.32
N GLN A 394 0.28 -0.05 18.15
CA GLN A 394 0.42 -0.97 17.02
C GLN A 394 1.85 -1.17 16.54
N LEU A 395 2.69 -0.13 16.55
CA LEU A 395 4.08 -0.24 16.14
C LEU A 395 4.88 -0.91 17.24
N ASP A 396 4.70 -0.52 18.50
CA ASP A 396 5.36 -1.18 19.64
C ASP A 396 5.02 -2.68 19.72
N PHE A 397 3.78 -3.07 19.43
CA PHE A 397 3.39 -4.47 19.34
C PHE A 397 4.12 -5.20 18.20
N CYS A 398 4.21 -4.59 17.03
CA CYS A 398 4.91 -5.17 15.88
C CYS A 398 6.43 -5.26 16.13
N GLN A 399 7.06 -4.22 16.69
CA GLN A 399 8.48 -4.23 17.06
C GLN A 399 8.78 -5.25 18.17
N LEU A 400 7.85 -5.45 19.11
CA LEU A 400 7.93 -6.55 20.07
C LEU A 400 7.85 -7.91 19.36
N ALA A 401 6.87 -8.10 18.46
CA ALA A 401 6.69 -9.34 17.70
C ALA A 401 7.89 -9.66 16.78
N ALA A 402 8.57 -8.63 16.27
CA ALA A 402 9.82 -8.70 15.52
C ALA A 402 11.06 -8.91 16.40
N GLY A 403 10.93 -8.84 17.74
CA GLY A 403 12.04 -9.02 18.67
C GLY A 403 12.99 -7.82 18.75
N HIS A 404 12.61 -6.68 18.18
CA HIS A 404 13.37 -5.42 18.23
C HIS A 404 13.24 -4.73 19.59
N ILE A 405 12.12 -4.93 20.28
CA ILE A 405 11.90 -4.44 21.65
C ILE A 405 11.87 -5.63 22.61
N ALA A 406 12.64 -5.53 23.69
CA ALA A 406 12.60 -6.53 24.74
C ALA A 406 11.24 -6.49 25.48
N PRO A 407 10.65 -7.64 25.90
CA PRO A 407 9.37 -7.69 26.61
C PRO A 407 9.28 -6.78 27.84
N SER A 408 10.40 -6.56 28.54
CA SER A 408 10.46 -5.68 29.72
C SER A 408 10.45 -4.18 29.38
N ARG A 409 10.74 -3.82 28.13
CA ARG A 409 10.88 -2.43 27.66
C ARG A 409 9.69 -1.91 26.87
N VAL A 410 8.80 -2.78 26.40
CA VAL A 410 7.61 -2.36 25.65
C VAL A 410 6.71 -1.47 26.51
N ALA A 411 6.35 -0.30 25.97
CA ALA A 411 5.42 0.62 26.61
C ALA A 411 4.00 0.10 26.43
N ALA A 412 3.45 -0.49 27.49
CA ALA A 412 2.12 -1.05 27.47
C ALA A 412 1.40 -0.80 28.80
N GLY A 413 0.11 -0.44 28.72
CA GLY A 413 -0.83 -0.53 29.84
C GLY A 413 -1.03 -2.00 30.21
N ARG A 414 -1.07 -2.29 31.51
CA ARG A 414 -1.10 -3.66 32.05
C ARG A 414 -2.01 -3.68 33.27
N ASP A 415 -2.99 -4.59 33.29
CA ASP A 415 -3.85 -4.81 34.44
C ASP A 415 -4.15 -6.31 34.65
N GLY A 416 -4.38 -6.73 35.90
CA GLY A 416 -4.67 -8.12 36.26
C GLY A 416 -3.44 -9.03 36.50
N ASP A 417 -3.54 -10.29 36.09
CA ASP A 417 -2.53 -11.34 36.35
C ASP A 417 -1.17 -11.03 35.69
N HIS A 418 -0.20 -10.58 36.51
CA HIS A 418 1.14 -10.21 36.07
C HIS A 418 1.93 -11.37 35.45
N ALA A 419 1.73 -12.61 35.90
CA ALA A 419 2.43 -13.77 35.34
C ALA A 419 1.90 -14.07 33.94
N ALA A 420 0.58 -13.97 33.74
CA ALA A 420 -0.04 -14.10 32.42
C ALA A 420 0.41 -12.99 31.46
N ILE A 421 0.44 -11.73 31.91
CA ILE A 421 0.91 -10.59 31.11
C ILE A 421 2.35 -10.82 30.65
N ARG A 422 3.22 -11.20 31.58
CA ARG A 422 4.63 -11.48 31.27
C ARG A 422 4.75 -12.59 30.23
N ASP A 423 4.05 -13.70 30.41
CA ASP A 423 4.09 -14.82 29.48
C ASP A 423 3.63 -14.41 28.08
N VAL A 424 2.57 -13.60 27.97
CA VAL A 424 2.11 -13.09 26.68
C VAL A 424 3.16 -12.21 26.03
N LEU A 425 3.75 -11.25 26.74
CA LEU A 425 4.78 -10.38 26.15
C LEU A 425 6.02 -11.18 25.68
N HIS A 426 6.42 -12.22 26.43
CA HIS A 426 7.49 -13.12 26.02
C HIS A 426 7.09 -14.02 24.84
N ALA A 427 5.85 -14.49 24.80
CA ALA A 427 5.31 -15.27 23.68
C ALA A 427 5.27 -14.43 22.40
N THR A 428 4.83 -13.17 22.48
CA THR A 428 4.85 -12.22 21.36
C THR A 428 6.27 -12.05 20.81
N ALA A 429 7.26 -11.78 21.67
CA ALA A 429 8.65 -11.66 21.22
C ALA A 429 9.19 -12.95 20.58
N SER A 430 8.74 -14.12 21.04
CA SER A 430 9.18 -15.41 20.48
C SER A 430 8.65 -15.72 19.09
N LEU A 431 7.75 -14.90 18.53
CA LEU A 431 7.29 -15.03 17.14
C LEU A 431 8.39 -14.65 16.13
N SER A 432 9.31 -13.77 16.54
CA SER A 432 10.44 -13.36 15.73
C SER A 432 11.42 -14.50 15.45
N ARG A 433 11.92 -14.54 14.22
CA ARG A 433 12.85 -15.54 13.73
C ARG A 433 13.67 -14.99 12.57
N LEU A 434 14.67 -15.75 12.18
CA LEU A 434 15.61 -15.44 11.11
C LEU A 434 15.42 -16.37 9.91
#